data_AF-A0A0C9Y8C0-F1
#
_entry.id   AF-A0A0C9Y8C0-F1
#
_cell.length_a   1.000
_cell.length_b   1.000
_cell.length_c   1.000
_cell.angle_alpha   90.00
_cell.angle_beta   90.00
_cell.angle_gamma   90.00
#
_symmetry.space_group_name_H-M   'P 1'
#
loop_
_entity.id
_entity.type
_entity.pdbx_description
1 polymer ?
#
loop_
_entity_poly.entity_id
_entity_poly.type
_entity_poly.pdbx_seq_one_letter_code
_entity_poly.pdbx_strand_id
1 'polypeptide(L)'
;RTHAWQMVNSIDSSMKQEATIYRRCREAMIALGADSGTLTWFQELLKSHMTVDTAAFTQNAHDHCTSNLPWFWSIDIPRDTRSKSWLTKFYHIHWLQAKAVKDQWEEEEALLCAEFQWAINFFKYHVRKW
;
A
#
# COMPACT_ATOMS: atom_id res chain seq x y z
N ARG A 1 21.75 9.62 8.71
CA ARG A 1 20.97 8.42 8.32
C ARG A 1 19.80 8.32 9.30
N THR A 2 18.55 8.34 8.83
CA THR A 2 17.37 8.33 9.72
C THR A 2 16.95 6.90 10.06
N HIS A 3 16.31 6.69 11.21
CA HIS A 3 15.80 5.38 11.67
C HIS A 3 14.83 4.77 10.64
N ALA A 4 13.98 5.60 10.03
CA ALA A 4 13.08 5.19 8.94
C ALA A 4 13.86 4.59 7.75
N TRP A 5 15.00 5.16 7.38
CA TRP A 5 15.84 4.65 6.30
C TRP A 5 16.44 3.27 6.61
N GLN A 6 16.76 3.00 7.88
CA GLN A 6 17.26 1.69 8.31
C GLN A 6 16.16 0.63 8.27
N MET A 7 14.94 0.98 8.68
CA MET A 7 13.79 0.09 8.59
C MET A 7 13.47 -0.28 7.13
N VAL A 8 13.43 0.70 6.23
CA VAL A 8 13.19 0.47 4.80
C VAL A 8 14.25 -0.46 4.21
N ASN A 9 15.53 -0.23 4.52
CA ASN A 9 16.60 -1.10 4.07
C ASN A 9 16.51 -2.52 4.63
N SER A 10 16.08 -2.66 5.89
CA SER A 10 15.89 -3.98 6.50
C SER A 10 14.79 -4.75 5.76
N ILE A 11 13.66 -4.11 5.50
CA ILE A 11 12.54 -4.71 4.76
C ILE A 11 12.98 -5.08 3.33
N ASP A 12 13.69 -4.19 2.64
CA ASP A 12 14.21 -4.45 1.29
C ASP A 12 15.19 -5.64 1.27
N SER A 13 16.05 -5.76 2.29
CA SER A 13 16.98 -6.89 2.41
C SER A 13 16.26 -8.22 2.65
N SER A 14 15.24 -8.24 3.52
CA SER A 14 14.41 -9.42 3.76
C SER A 14 13.62 -9.81 2.50
N MET A 15 13.04 -8.84 1.79
CA MET A 15 12.33 -9.07 0.53
C MET A 15 13.23 -9.70 -0.54
N LYS A 16 14.48 -9.24 -0.66
CA LYS A 16 15.47 -9.84 -1.57
C LYS A 16 15.83 -11.28 -1.20
N GLN A 17 15.92 -11.57 0.09
CA GLN A 17 16.17 -12.92 0.59
C GLN A 17 15.02 -13.86 0.21
N GLU A 18 13.78 -13.46 0.49
CA GLU A 18 12.59 -14.25 0.14
C GLU A 18 12.47 -14.48 -1.37
N ALA A 19 12.73 -13.46 -2.19
CA ALA A 19 12.74 -13.61 -3.64
C ALA A 19 13.79 -14.63 -4.13
N THR A 20 14.96 -14.67 -3.47
CA THR A 20 16.01 -15.63 -3.80
C THR A 20 15.62 -17.05 -3.43
N ILE A 21 15.00 -17.24 -2.26
CA ILE A 21 14.48 -18.54 -1.81
C ILE A 21 13.42 -19.03 -2.79
N TYR A 22 12.47 -18.16 -3.15
CA TYR A 22 11.41 -18.48 -4.11
C TYR A 22 11.96 -18.96 -5.45
N ARG A 23 12.93 -18.23 -6.03
CA ARG A 23 13.56 -18.60 -7.31
C ARG A 23 14.22 -19.97 -7.25
N ARG A 24 14.96 -20.26 -6.18
CA ARG A 24 15.59 -21.57 -5.97
C ARG A 24 14.56 -22.70 -5.85
N CYS A 25 13.48 -22.46 -5.11
CA CYS A 25 12.39 -23.43 -5.00
C CYS A 25 11.74 -23.70 -6.37
N ARG A 26 11.51 -22.65 -7.17
CA ARG A 26 10.95 -22.79 -8.52
C ARG A 26 11.87 -23.56 -9.46
N GLU A 27 13.18 -23.29 -9.42
CA GLU A 27 14.18 -24.06 -10.19
C GLU A 27 14.16 -25.54 -9.80
N ALA A 28 14.08 -25.84 -8.50
CA ALA A 28 13.95 -27.21 -8.01
C ALA A 28 12.64 -27.86 -8.49
N MET A 29 11.51 -27.14 -8.50
CA MET A 29 10.24 -27.67 -9.03
C MET A 29 10.34 -28.01 -10.52
N ILE A 30 11.03 -27.19 -11.30
CA ILE A 30 11.29 -27.48 -12.72
C ILE A 30 12.18 -28.72 -12.87
N ALA A 31 13.25 -28.82 -12.08
CA ALA A 31 14.18 -29.95 -12.11
C ALA A 31 13.49 -31.28 -11.71
N LEU A 32 12.50 -31.21 -10.83
CA LEU A 32 11.69 -32.37 -10.41
C LEU A 32 10.58 -32.73 -11.41
N GLY A 33 10.44 -32.00 -12.52
CA GLY A 33 9.44 -32.27 -13.55
C GLY A 33 8.01 -31.90 -13.12
N ALA A 34 7.84 -30.82 -12.35
CA ALA A 34 6.52 -30.34 -11.96
C ALA A 34 5.61 -30.09 -13.17
N ASP A 35 4.32 -30.38 -13.01
CA ASP A 35 3.34 -30.22 -14.07
C ASP A 35 3.24 -28.76 -14.54
N SER A 36 2.92 -28.60 -15.83
CA SER A 36 2.67 -27.32 -16.49
C SER A 36 1.61 -26.47 -15.78
N GLY A 37 0.57 -27.07 -15.20
CA GLY A 37 -0.41 -26.36 -14.39
C GLY A 37 0.20 -25.78 -13.12
N THR A 38 1.08 -26.53 -12.45
CA THR A 38 1.81 -26.07 -11.26
C THR A 38 2.80 -24.95 -11.60
N LEU A 39 3.48 -25.02 -12.74
CA LEU A 39 4.42 -23.98 -13.19
C LEU A 39 3.72 -22.71 -13.70
N THR A 40 2.50 -22.83 -14.23
CA THR A 40 1.64 -21.69 -14.59
C THR A 40 1.20 -20.92 -13.35
N TRP A 41 0.99 -21.64 -12.25
CA TRP A 41 0.64 -21.09 -10.95
C TRP A 41 1.80 -20.40 -10.25
N PHE A 42 2.99 -21.00 -10.28
CA PHE A 42 4.21 -20.44 -9.72
C PHE A 42 5.05 -19.78 -10.82
N GLN A 43 4.62 -18.60 -11.26
CA GLN A 43 5.27 -17.86 -12.34
C GLN A 43 6.66 -17.34 -11.94
N GLU A 44 7.42 -16.90 -12.93
CA GLU A 44 8.75 -16.33 -12.68
C GLU A 44 8.66 -14.99 -11.93
N LEU A 45 9.52 -14.83 -10.92
CA LEU A 45 9.61 -13.60 -10.15
C LEU A 45 10.67 -12.67 -10.76
N LEU A 46 10.21 -11.76 -11.63
CA LEU A 46 11.05 -10.75 -12.27
C LEU A 46 11.39 -9.61 -11.30
N LYS A 47 12.52 -8.95 -11.55
CA LYS A 47 12.93 -7.77 -10.77
C LYS A 47 11.94 -6.60 -10.93
N SER A 48 11.29 -6.49 -12.10
CA SER A 48 10.22 -5.51 -12.35
C SER A 48 9.08 -5.65 -11.35
N HIS A 49 8.72 -6.87 -10.96
CA HIS A 49 7.63 -7.16 -10.01
C HIS A 49 7.97 -6.75 -8.57
N MET A 50 9.25 -6.52 -8.26
CA MET A 50 9.72 -6.11 -6.93
C MET A 50 9.86 -4.59 -6.81
N THR A 51 9.59 -3.85 -7.89
CA THR A 51 9.60 -2.39 -7.85
C THR A 51 8.27 -1.96 -7.25
N VAL A 52 8.33 -1.22 -6.15
CA VAL A 52 7.12 -0.68 -5.51
C VAL A 52 6.50 0.35 -6.44
N ASP A 53 5.47 -0.04 -7.19
CA ASP A 53 4.65 0.91 -7.91
C ASP A 53 3.65 1.52 -6.92
N THR A 54 4.02 2.65 -6.33
CA THR A 54 3.14 3.38 -5.42
C THR A 54 1.86 3.85 -6.13
N ALA A 55 1.88 4.02 -7.46
CA ALA A 55 0.70 4.43 -8.22
C ALA A 55 -0.39 3.34 -8.20
N ALA A 56 -0.01 2.06 -8.20
CA ALA A 56 -0.92 0.92 -8.11
C ALA A 56 -1.73 0.88 -6.80
N PHE A 57 -1.28 1.60 -5.76
CA PHE A 57 -1.92 1.66 -4.44
C PHE A 57 -2.63 2.99 -4.17
N THR A 58 -2.66 3.92 -5.12
CA THR A 58 -3.42 5.17 -4.97
C THR A 58 -4.92 4.92 -5.11
N GLN A 59 -5.68 5.24 -4.06
CA GLN A 59 -7.08 4.88 -3.86
C GLN A 59 -8.06 5.47 -4.90
N ASN A 60 -7.61 6.39 -5.75
CA ASN A 60 -8.42 7.07 -6.76
C ASN A 60 -8.41 6.37 -8.14
N ALA A 61 -7.70 5.25 -8.29
CA ALA A 61 -7.57 4.52 -9.55
C ALA A 61 -8.18 3.11 -9.49
N HIS A 62 -9.27 2.95 -8.72
CA HIS A 62 -9.91 1.66 -8.45
C HIS A 62 -10.30 0.90 -9.72
N ASP A 63 -10.70 1.61 -10.77
CA ASP A 63 -11.15 1.00 -12.03
C ASP A 63 -10.01 0.57 -12.98
N HIS A 64 -8.74 0.87 -12.66
CA HIS A 64 -7.61 0.64 -13.57
C HIS A 64 -6.41 -0.14 -12.98
N CYS A 65 -6.30 -0.35 -11.66
CA CYS A 65 -5.05 -0.82 -11.05
C CYS A 65 -4.87 -2.33 -10.88
N THR A 66 -5.88 -3.19 -11.14
CA THR A 66 -5.69 -4.64 -10.98
C THR A 66 -4.76 -5.23 -12.05
N SER A 67 -4.62 -4.58 -13.21
CA SER A 67 -3.81 -5.05 -14.35
C SER A 67 -2.30 -4.85 -14.16
N ASN A 68 -1.87 -3.90 -13.32
CA ASN A 68 -0.45 -3.59 -13.11
C ASN A 68 0.14 -4.28 -11.87
N LEU A 69 -0.68 -4.97 -11.07
CA LEU A 69 -0.18 -5.69 -9.91
C LEU A 69 0.56 -6.97 -10.34
N PRO A 70 1.70 -7.29 -9.71
CA PRO A 70 2.35 -8.57 -9.91
C PRO A 70 1.41 -9.76 -9.70
N TRP A 71 1.61 -10.80 -10.52
CA TRP A 71 0.81 -12.04 -10.50
C TRP A 71 0.65 -12.65 -9.10
N PHE A 72 1.65 -12.49 -8.21
CA PHE A 72 1.62 -13.07 -6.86
C PHE A 72 0.51 -12.50 -5.96
N TRP A 73 0.03 -11.29 -6.25
CA TRP A 73 -1.12 -10.70 -5.55
C TRP A 73 -2.47 -11.27 -6.01
N SER A 74 -2.50 -11.89 -7.19
CA SER A 74 -3.69 -12.52 -7.77
C SER A 74 -3.75 -14.04 -7.58
N ILE A 75 -2.76 -14.64 -6.89
CA ILE A 75 -2.79 -16.08 -6.59
C ILE A 75 -3.89 -16.36 -5.57
N ASP A 76 -4.95 -17.04 -6.01
CA ASP A 76 -5.89 -17.70 -5.11
C ASP A 76 -5.26 -19.03 -4.65
N ILE A 77 -4.81 -19.12 -3.40
CA ILE A 77 -4.22 -20.35 -2.83
C ILE A 77 -5.36 -21.36 -2.56
N PRO A 78 -5.45 -22.50 -3.28
CA PRO A 78 -6.63 -23.37 -3.34
C PRO A 78 -6.83 -24.21 -2.08
N ARG A 79 -5.83 -24.19 -1.18
CA ARG A 79 -5.93 -24.78 0.16
C ARG A 79 -6.51 -23.80 1.19
N ASP A 80 -6.72 -22.54 0.80
CA ASP A 80 -7.21 -21.48 1.67
C ASP A 80 -8.37 -20.69 1.04
N THR A 81 -9.22 -21.40 0.27
CA THR A 81 -10.46 -20.87 -0.35
C THR A 81 -11.48 -20.30 0.66
N ARG A 82 -11.16 -20.29 1.97
CA ARG A 82 -11.91 -19.59 3.01
C ARG A 82 -11.36 -18.19 3.33
N SER A 83 -10.21 -17.77 2.80
CA SER A 83 -9.47 -16.64 3.35
C SER A 83 -8.86 -15.73 2.27
N LYS A 84 -9.73 -15.03 1.52
CA LYS A 84 -9.38 -13.68 1.00
C LYS A 84 -9.19 -12.66 2.15
N SER A 85 -9.13 -13.11 3.40
CA SER A 85 -8.99 -12.34 4.64
C SER A 85 -7.80 -11.38 4.60
N TRP A 86 -6.67 -11.79 4.02
CA TRP A 86 -5.49 -10.93 3.95
C TRP A 86 -5.71 -9.74 2.99
N LEU A 87 -6.31 -9.97 1.81
CA LEU A 87 -6.71 -8.91 0.88
C LEU A 87 -7.74 -7.98 1.52
N THR A 88 -8.75 -8.54 2.19
CA THR A 88 -9.76 -7.74 2.90
C THR A 88 -9.12 -6.85 3.97
N LYS A 89 -8.17 -7.37 4.76
CA LYS A 89 -7.41 -6.58 5.73
C LYS A 89 -6.59 -5.49 5.06
N PHE A 90 -5.95 -5.80 3.95
CA PHE A 90 -5.16 -4.84 3.17
C PHE A 90 -6.02 -3.67 2.69
N TYR A 91 -7.14 -3.96 2.04
CA TYR A 91 -8.09 -2.93 1.57
C TYR A 91 -8.70 -2.15 2.74
N HIS A 92 -9.00 -2.82 3.85
CA HIS A 92 -9.54 -2.15 5.04
C HIS A 92 -8.55 -1.14 5.65
N ILE A 93 -7.26 -1.48 5.72
CA ILE A 93 -6.22 -0.56 6.19
C ILE A 93 -6.10 0.65 5.27
N HIS A 94 -6.10 0.44 3.94
CA HIS A 94 -6.03 1.55 2.98
C HIS A 94 -7.25 2.46 3.11
N TRP A 95 -8.45 1.88 3.21
CA TRP A 95 -9.66 2.64 3.44
C TRP A 95 -9.61 3.47 4.74
N LEU A 96 -9.12 2.88 5.84
CA LEU A 96 -8.96 3.59 7.11
C LEU A 96 -7.99 4.77 7.00
N GLN A 97 -6.89 4.61 6.26
CA GLN A 97 -5.91 5.68 6.04
C GLN A 97 -6.51 6.82 5.22
N ALA A 98 -7.18 6.52 4.11
CA ALA A 98 -7.82 7.57 3.31
C ALA A 98 -8.97 8.25 4.06
N LYS A 99 -9.71 7.51 4.88
CA LYS A 99 -10.72 8.09 5.76
C LYS A 99 -10.08 9.05 6.76
N ALA A 100 -8.99 8.65 7.44
CA ALA A 100 -8.28 9.52 8.37
C ALA A 100 -7.75 10.81 7.70
N VAL A 101 -7.23 10.71 6.47
CA VAL A 101 -6.81 11.89 5.68
C VAL A 101 -8.00 12.80 5.37
N LYS A 102 -9.13 12.22 4.96
CA LYS A 102 -10.36 12.98 4.71
C LYS A 102 -10.85 13.69 5.98
N ASP A 103 -10.92 12.96 7.09
CA ASP A 103 -11.38 13.48 8.38
C ASP A 103 -10.45 14.62 8.86
N GLN A 104 -9.13 14.49 8.65
CA GLN A 104 -8.16 15.55 8.95
C GLN A 104 -8.39 16.80 8.08
N TRP A 105 -8.64 16.65 6.77
CA TRP A 105 -8.93 17.80 5.90
C TRP A 105 -10.21 18.53 6.30
N GLU A 106 -11.25 17.79 6.69
CA GLU A 106 -12.50 18.39 7.19
C GLU A 106 -12.27 19.16 8.51
N GLU A 107 -11.43 18.64 9.40
CA GLU A 107 -11.04 19.33 10.63
C GLU A 107 -10.22 20.61 10.34
N GLU A 108 -9.21 20.51 9.47
CA GLU A 108 -8.38 21.64 9.06
C GLU A 108 -9.22 22.77 8.41
N GLU A 109 -10.21 22.42 7.58
CA GLU A 109 -11.14 23.40 6.99
C GLU A 109 -11.94 24.14 8.07
N ALA A 110 -12.47 23.41 9.05
CA ALA A 110 -13.24 24.00 10.14
C ALA A 110 -12.37 24.92 11.03
N LEU A 111 -11.14 24.49 11.34
CA LEU A 111 -10.16 25.28 12.09
C LEU A 111 -9.81 26.56 11.36
N LEU A 112 -9.50 26.49 10.06
CA LEU A 112 -9.19 27.67 9.24
C LEU A 112 -10.36 28.67 9.26
N CYS A 113 -11.60 28.20 9.05
CA CYS A 113 -12.77 29.06 9.11
C CYS A 113 -12.91 29.77 10.47
N ALA A 114 -12.68 29.04 11.57
CA ALA A 114 -12.70 29.61 12.91
C ALA A 114 -11.59 30.64 13.12
N GLU A 115 -10.36 30.35 12.68
CA GLU A 115 -9.22 31.26 12.78
C GLU A 115 -9.45 32.57 12.01
N PHE A 116 -9.98 32.51 10.79
CA PHE A 116 -10.36 33.70 10.03
C PHE A 116 -11.38 34.56 10.78
N GLN A 117 -12.40 33.93 11.37
CA GLN A 117 -13.41 34.64 12.14
C GLN A 117 -12.83 35.28 13.40
N TRP A 118 -11.89 34.59 14.07
CA TRP A 118 -11.15 35.12 15.21
C TRP A 118 -10.29 36.34 14.83
N ALA A 119 -9.56 36.27 13.72
CA ALA A 119 -8.76 37.39 13.23
C ALA A 119 -9.62 38.64 12.98
N ILE A 120 -10.77 38.49 12.31
CA ILE A 120 -11.72 39.59 12.09
C ILE A 120 -12.19 40.19 13.43
N ASN A 121 -12.55 39.35 14.39
CA ASN A 121 -13.04 39.79 15.70
C ASN A 121 -11.95 40.50 16.50
N PHE A 122 -10.70 40.03 16.43
CA PHE A 122 -9.54 40.64 17.04
C PHE A 122 -9.34 42.08 16.55
N PHE A 123 -9.33 42.28 15.23
CA PHE A 123 -9.20 43.63 14.66
C PHE A 123 -10.39 44.52 15.05
N LYS A 124 -11.62 44.01 15.00
CA LYS A 124 -12.82 44.76 15.43
C LYS A 124 -12.75 45.20 16.89
N TYR A 125 -12.27 44.32 17.78
CA TYR A 125 -12.08 44.65 19.19
C TYR A 125 -11.05 45.75 19.38
N HIS A 126 -9.91 45.66 18.67
CA HIS A 126 -8.89 46.69 18.74
C HIS A 126 -9.39 48.04 18.24
N VAL A 127 -10.10 48.11 17.11
CA VAL A 127 -10.66 49.38 16.58
C VAL A 127 -11.57 50.09 17.60
N ARG A 128 -12.31 49.35 18.43
CA ARG A 128 -13.21 49.93 19.45
C ARG A 128 -12.49 50.43 20.71
N LYS A 129 -11.21 50.10 20.87
CA LYS A 129 -10.41 50.40 22.07
C LYS A 129 -9.51 51.63 21.91
N TRP A 130 -9.39 52.16 20.67
CA TRP A 130 -8.75 53.44 20.37
C TRP A 130 -9.76 54.58 20.52
#